data_AF-A0A8S3JH92-F1
#
_entry.id   AF-A0A8S3JH92-F1
#
_cell.length_a   1.000
_cell.length_b   1.000
_cell.length_c   1.000
_cell.angle_alpha   90.00
_cell.angle_beta   90.00
_cell.angle_gamma   90.00
#
_symmetry.space_group_name_H-M   'P 1'
#
loop_
_entity.id
_entity.type
_entity.pdbx_description
1 polymer ?
#
loop_
_entity_poly.entity_id
_entity_poly.type
_entity_poly.pdbx_seq_one_letter_code
_entity_poly.pdbx_strand_id
1 'polypeptide(L)'
;MDNVPLAHAILTDHTVPGIGYFLGNVIHSANQVTTKKKLRPPSFIIFDFSAVLMNAALQQFNIETVNKHLKRCWNVIHGKYSAENIRSLSFIHLCCCHVMHAIARSLNAEKIEKKTREAVLYIFAYMLSSDDINQLYDTLGLVINIFGDPNEQNAKEKLDRICSLKLNIDEESESVLKDFDKIFRTAEEKEEELKLVDEYFESDEPIIHQSPFNKEAIKRYPLLDEIV
;
A
#
# COMPACT_ATOMS: atom_id res chain seq x y z
N MET A 1 9.23 -22.14 9.40
CA MET A 1 7.86 -21.99 9.95
C MET A 1 6.93 -22.54 8.91
N ASP A 2 6.13 -23.53 9.25
CA ASP A 2 5.20 -24.14 8.31
C ASP A 2 3.94 -23.27 8.24
N ASN A 3 3.68 -22.69 7.08
CA ASN A 3 2.47 -21.91 6.84
C ASN A 3 1.30 -22.86 6.62
N VAL A 4 0.40 -22.98 7.61
CA VAL A 4 -0.81 -23.80 7.50
C VAL A 4 -1.96 -22.91 7.02
N PRO A 5 -2.64 -23.23 5.90
CA PRO A 5 -3.83 -22.50 5.49
C PRO A 5 -4.91 -22.65 6.57
N LEU A 6 -5.28 -21.53 7.19
CA LEU A 6 -6.24 -21.52 8.30
C LEU A 6 -7.69 -21.56 7.82
N ALA A 7 -8.00 -20.88 6.71
CA ALA A 7 -9.33 -20.81 6.13
C ALA A 7 -9.28 -20.39 4.66
N HIS A 8 -10.30 -20.77 3.90
CA HIS A 8 -10.62 -20.24 2.59
C HIS A 8 -12.07 -19.77 2.61
N ALA A 9 -12.36 -18.62 2.00
CA ALA A 9 -13.72 -18.10 1.92
C ALA A 9 -14.03 -17.63 0.50
N ILE A 10 -15.17 -18.08 0.01
CA ILE A 10 -15.85 -17.49 -1.14
C ILE A 10 -17.03 -16.72 -0.54
N LEU A 11 -16.85 -15.40 -0.39
CA LEU A 11 -17.87 -14.53 0.17
C LEU A 11 -18.69 -13.95 -0.98
N THR A 12 -20.02 -14.05 -0.89
CA THR A 12 -20.95 -13.35 -1.80
C THR A 12 -21.18 -11.90 -1.35
N ASP A 13 -20.80 -11.56 -0.12
CA ASP A 13 -20.89 -10.24 0.48
C ASP A 13 -19.47 -9.72 0.78
N HIS A 14 -19.08 -8.66 0.07
CA HIS A 14 -17.79 -7.99 0.21
C HIS A 14 -17.88 -6.70 1.04
N THR A 15 -18.85 -6.60 1.94
CA THR A 15 -18.97 -5.47 2.86
C THR A 15 -18.13 -5.68 4.14
N VAL A 16 -17.82 -4.59 4.85
CA VAL A 16 -17.07 -4.64 6.11
C VAL A 16 -17.73 -5.57 7.14
N PRO A 17 -19.07 -5.52 7.37
CA PRO A 17 -19.73 -6.44 8.27
C PRO A 17 -19.65 -7.91 7.83
N GLY A 18 -19.84 -8.20 6.55
CA GLY A 18 -19.79 -9.57 6.01
C GLY A 18 -18.41 -10.20 6.18
N ILE A 19 -17.36 -9.47 5.79
CA ILE A 19 -15.97 -9.91 5.97
C ILE A 19 -15.62 -10.01 7.46
N GLY A 20 -16.03 -9.04 8.28
CA GLY A 20 -15.79 -9.04 9.72
C GLY A 20 -16.40 -10.25 10.41
N TYR A 21 -17.65 -10.60 10.06
CA TYR A 21 -18.33 -11.79 10.56
C TYR A 21 -17.55 -13.08 10.21
N PHE A 22 -17.07 -13.20 8.97
CA PHE A 22 -16.23 -14.33 8.57
C PHE A 22 -14.95 -14.41 9.42
N LEU A 23 -14.20 -13.31 9.56
CA LEU A 23 -12.96 -13.28 10.36
C LEU A 23 -13.23 -13.64 11.83
N GLY A 24 -14.32 -13.14 12.40
CA GLY A 24 -14.75 -13.49 13.76
C GLY A 24 -15.04 -14.98 13.92
N ASN A 25 -15.71 -15.59 12.94
CA ASN A 25 -16.00 -17.03 12.94
C ASN A 25 -14.75 -17.90 12.83
N VAL A 26 -13.75 -17.47 12.05
CA VAL A 26 -12.46 -18.17 11.97
C VAL A 26 -11.77 -18.19 13.33
N ILE A 27 -11.68 -17.03 14.00
CA ILE A 27 -11.10 -16.93 15.34
C ILE A 27 -11.90 -17.77 16.34
N HIS A 28 -13.22 -17.70 16.28
CA HIS A 28 -14.09 -18.45 17.18
C HIS A 28 -13.87 -19.95 17.01
N SER A 29 -13.90 -20.44 15.78
CA SER A 29 -13.67 -21.86 15.45
C SER A 29 -12.27 -22.32 15.88
N ALA A 30 -11.24 -21.50 15.60
CA ALA A 30 -9.88 -21.80 16.03
C ALA A 30 -9.77 -21.89 17.56
N ASN A 31 -10.46 -21.02 18.31
CA ASN A 31 -10.50 -21.07 19.77
C ASN A 31 -11.21 -22.32 20.31
N GLN A 32 -12.23 -22.85 19.61
CA GLN A 32 -12.91 -24.08 20.03
C GLN A 32 -12.01 -25.31 19.90
N VAL A 33 -11.18 -25.37 18.86
CA VAL A 33 -10.26 -26.49 18.62
C VAL A 33 -9.05 -26.43 19.57
N THR A 34 -8.64 -25.22 19.98
CA THR A 34 -7.44 -25.03 20.82
C THR A 34 -7.76 -25.21 22.31
N THR A 35 -7.87 -26.46 22.76
CA THR A 35 -8.33 -26.87 24.12
C THR A 35 -7.53 -26.35 25.32
N LYS A 36 -6.37 -25.71 25.14
CA LYS A 36 -5.49 -25.32 26.26
C LYS A 36 -5.16 -23.83 26.35
N LYS A 37 -5.37 -23.03 25.30
CA LYS A 37 -5.07 -21.58 25.28
C LYS A 37 -5.98 -20.86 24.29
N LYS A 38 -6.54 -19.73 24.68
CA LYS A 38 -7.17 -18.80 23.73
C LYS A 38 -6.14 -18.44 22.65
N LEU A 39 -6.52 -18.65 21.39
CA LEU A 39 -5.78 -18.19 20.23
C LEU A 39 -5.62 -16.67 20.34
N ARG A 40 -4.38 -16.19 20.26
CA ARG A 40 -4.13 -14.76 20.18
C ARG A 40 -4.57 -14.28 18.79
N PRO A 41 -5.02 -13.02 18.66
CA PRO A 41 -5.22 -12.44 17.35
C PRO A 41 -3.92 -12.56 16.52
N PRO A 42 -4.03 -12.64 15.18
CA PRO A 42 -2.85 -12.72 14.33
C PRO A 42 -1.93 -11.54 14.60
N SER A 43 -0.64 -11.76 14.81
CA SER A 43 0.29 -10.65 15.03
C SER A 43 0.49 -9.83 13.75
N PHE A 44 0.37 -10.45 12.59
CA PHE A 44 0.63 -9.82 11.30
C PHE A 44 -0.42 -10.28 10.29
N ILE A 45 -0.98 -9.34 9.54
CA ILE A 45 -1.95 -9.62 8.49
C ILE A 45 -1.56 -8.86 7.24
N ILE A 46 -1.35 -9.60 6.16
CA ILE A 46 -0.97 -9.08 4.85
C ILE A 46 -2.19 -9.10 3.96
N PHE A 47 -2.46 -7.99 3.27
CA PHE A 47 -3.59 -7.88 2.35
C PHE A 47 -3.19 -7.31 1.00
N ASP A 48 -3.94 -7.70 -0.01
CA ASP A 48 -3.79 -7.27 -1.40
C ASP A 48 -4.64 -6.03 -1.68
N PHE A 49 -4.29 -4.91 -1.03
CA PHE A 49 -4.89 -3.58 -1.21
C PHE A 49 -6.43 -3.53 -1.28
N SER A 50 -7.11 -4.11 -0.28
CA SER A 50 -8.56 -4.01 -0.12
C SER A 50 -8.91 -3.17 1.12
N ALA A 51 -9.49 -2.00 0.90
CA ALA A 51 -9.88 -1.10 1.99
C ALA A 51 -10.96 -1.70 2.90
N VAL A 52 -11.89 -2.47 2.31
CA VAL A 52 -12.94 -3.17 3.07
C VAL A 52 -12.30 -4.24 3.97
N LEU A 53 -11.38 -5.04 3.42
CA LEU A 53 -10.70 -6.09 4.16
C LEU A 53 -9.83 -5.52 5.28
N MET A 54 -9.11 -4.42 4.99
CA MET A 54 -8.35 -3.68 5.99
C MET A 54 -9.26 -3.19 7.13
N ASN A 55 -10.38 -2.54 6.80
CA ASN A 55 -11.29 -2.02 7.82
C ASN A 55 -11.93 -3.15 8.63
N ALA A 56 -12.35 -4.25 7.98
CA ALA A 56 -12.89 -5.42 8.66
C ALA A 56 -11.87 -6.06 9.61
N ALA A 57 -10.62 -6.20 9.19
CA ALA A 57 -9.55 -6.73 10.02
C ALA A 57 -9.22 -5.81 11.21
N LEU A 58 -9.13 -4.50 10.98
CA LEU A 58 -8.91 -3.52 12.05
C LEU A 58 -10.04 -3.53 13.09
N GLN A 59 -11.29 -3.59 12.65
CA GLN A 59 -12.43 -3.70 13.55
C GLN A 59 -12.43 -5.01 14.31
N GLN A 60 -12.11 -6.12 13.65
CA GLN A 60 -12.19 -7.44 14.25
C GLN A 60 -11.03 -7.75 15.22
N PHE A 61 -9.81 -7.33 14.88
CA PHE A 61 -8.61 -7.71 15.64
C PHE A 61 -8.08 -6.61 16.55
N ASN A 62 -8.25 -5.34 16.17
CA ASN A 62 -7.70 -4.19 16.91
C ASN A 62 -8.78 -3.31 17.55
N ILE A 63 -10.07 -3.56 17.27
CA ILE A 63 -11.19 -2.74 17.73
C ILE A 63 -11.00 -1.26 17.33
N GLU A 64 -10.50 -1.03 16.11
CA GLU A 64 -10.19 0.30 15.61
C GLU A 64 -10.72 0.54 14.20
N THR A 65 -10.97 1.80 13.86
CA THR A 65 -11.23 2.24 12.49
C THR A 65 -9.92 2.54 11.77
N VAL A 66 -9.96 2.65 10.44
CA VAL A 66 -8.80 3.09 9.64
C VAL A 66 -8.20 4.41 10.16
N ASN A 67 -9.03 5.40 10.48
CA ASN A 67 -8.53 6.68 11.01
C ASN A 67 -7.81 6.53 12.36
N LYS A 68 -8.33 5.69 13.27
CA LYS A 68 -7.66 5.38 14.55
C LYS A 68 -6.35 4.64 14.32
N HIS A 69 -6.33 3.71 13.37
CA HIS A 69 -5.13 2.99 12.95
C HIS A 69 -4.05 3.94 12.45
N LEU A 70 -4.37 4.84 11.52
CA LEU A 70 -3.41 5.83 10.98
C LEU A 70 -2.87 6.75 12.08
N LYS A 71 -3.74 7.25 12.97
CA LYS A 71 -3.32 8.06 14.13
C LYS A 71 -2.40 7.28 15.07
N ARG A 72 -2.64 5.98 15.23
CA ARG A 72 -1.76 5.11 16.02
C ARG A 72 -0.41 4.90 15.34
N CYS A 73 -0.37 4.61 14.04
CA CYS A 73 0.88 4.51 13.27
C CYS A 73 1.71 5.80 13.40
N TRP A 74 1.06 6.97 13.26
CA TRP A 74 1.68 8.26 13.50
C TRP A 74 2.31 8.38 14.88
N ASN A 75 1.56 8.01 15.92
CA ASN A 75 2.04 8.05 17.30
C ASN A 75 3.21 7.09 17.56
N VAL A 76 3.19 5.91 16.94
CA VAL A 76 4.30 4.93 17.03
C VAL A 76 5.57 5.52 16.43
N ILE A 77 5.49 6.10 15.24
CA ILE A 77 6.64 6.71 14.56
C ILE A 77 7.24 7.85 15.38
N HIS A 78 6.39 8.61 16.09
CA HIS A 78 6.82 9.70 16.96
C HIS A 78 7.21 9.25 18.39
N GLY A 79 7.39 7.95 18.62
CA GLY A 79 7.81 7.41 19.92
C GLY A 79 6.80 7.63 21.06
N LYS A 80 5.54 7.96 20.74
CA LYS A 80 4.49 8.18 21.75
C LYS A 80 3.91 6.88 22.30
N TYR A 81 4.19 5.75 21.64
CA TYR A 81 3.73 4.42 22.03
C TYR A 81 4.95 3.54 22.30
N SER A 82 4.92 2.81 23.41
CA SER A 82 5.92 1.80 23.75
C SER A 82 5.61 0.45 23.09
N ALA A 83 6.59 -0.45 23.08
CA ALA A 83 6.39 -1.84 22.66
C ALA A 83 5.26 -2.55 23.43
N GLU A 84 5.06 -2.20 24.70
CA GLU A 84 3.97 -2.72 25.51
C GLU A 84 2.60 -2.26 25.00
N ASN A 85 2.49 -1.00 24.54
CA ASN A 85 1.24 -0.44 24.02
C ASN A 85 0.77 -1.10 22.71
N ILE A 86 1.67 -1.74 21.96
CA ILE A 86 1.37 -2.35 20.65
C ILE A 86 1.41 -3.88 20.66
N ARG A 87 1.82 -4.51 21.76
CA ARG A 87 2.05 -5.96 21.85
C ARG A 87 0.81 -6.81 21.56
N SER A 88 -0.38 -6.29 21.86
CA SER A 88 -1.65 -7.01 21.70
C SER A 88 -2.34 -6.72 20.35
N LEU A 89 -1.72 -5.94 19.47
CA LEU A 89 -2.33 -5.52 18.22
C LEU A 89 -1.88 -6.40 17.07
N SER A 90 -2.78 -6.56 16.10
CA SER A 90 -2.47 -7.05 14.77
C SER A 90 -1.85 -5.93 13.93
N PHE A 91 -0.65 -6.17 13.41
CA PHE A 91 -0.03 -5.30 12.42
C PHE A 91 -0.65 -5.58 11.07
N ILE A 92 -1.23 -4.54 10.47
CA ILE A 92 -1.81 -4.60 9.14
C ILE A 92 -0.75 -4.14 8.15
N HIS A 93 -0.48 -4.96 7.15
CA HIS A 93 0.51 -4.69 6.12
C HIS A 93 -0.14 -4.79 4.74
N LEU A 94 0.09 -3.79 3.91
CA LEU A 94 -0.31 -3.82 2.51
C LEU A 94 0.78 -4.51 1.71
N CYS A 95 0.41 -5.49 0.88
CA CYS A 95 1.37 -6.15 0.02
C CYS A 95 1.98 -5.12 -0.97
N CYS A 96 3.28 -4.84 -0.82
CA CYS A 96 3.99 -3.89 -1.66
C CYS A 96 3.92 -4.26 -3.15
N CYS A 97 3.96 -5.55 -3.49
CA CYS A 97 3.81 -6.01 -4.87
C CYS A 97 2.47 -5.60 -5.49
N HIS A 98 1.38 -5.64 -4.72
CA HIS A 98 0.06 -5.23 -5.21
C HIS A 98 -0.03 -3.72 -5.40
N VAL A 99 0.59 -2.94 -4.53
CA VAL A 99 0.72 -1.48 -4.70
C VAL A 99 1.51 -1.16 -5.97
N MET A 100 2.66 -1.80 -6.17
CA MET A 100 3.51 -1.64 -7.35
C MET A 100 2.79 -2.02 -8.64
N HIS A 101 2.07 -3.15 -8.66
CA HIS A 101 1.25 -3.54 -9.82
C HIS A 101 0.12 -2.54 -10.10
N ALA A 102 -0.53 -2.00 -9.07
CA ALA A 102 -1.59 -1.00 -9.26
C ALA A 102 -1.04 0.27 -9.91
N ILE A 103 0.11 0.75 -9.45
CA ILE A 103 0.79 1.92 -10.01
C ILE A 103 1.24 1.64 -11.44
N ALA A 104 1.87 0.49 -11.70
CA ALA A 104 2.29 0.08 -13.04
C ALA A 104 1.11 0.05 -14.02
N ARG A 105 -0.04 -0.50 -13.61
CA ARG A 105 -1.26 -0.48 -14.43
C ARG A 105 -1.73 0.94 -14.76
N SER A 106 -1.80 1.83 -13.77
CA SER A 106 -2.18 3.22 -13.99
C SER A 106 -1.24 3.91 -14.97
N LEU A 107 0.06 3.70 -14.84
CA LEU A 107 1.08 4.24 -15.74
C LEU A 107 0.97 3.67 -17.17
N ASN A 108 0.65 2.38 -17.31
CA ASN A 108 0.42 1.74 -18.61
C ASN A 108 -0.81 2.31 -19.31
N ALA A 109 -1.91 2.51 -18.57
CA ALA A 109 -3.16 3.05 -19.10
C ALA A 109 -2.99 4.46 -19.69
N GLU A 110 -2.11 5.26 -19.08
CA GLU A 110 -1.78 6.61 -19.53
C GLU A 110 -0.67 6.64 -20.61
N LYS A 111 -0.19 5.47 -21.07
CA LYS A 111 0.80 5.31 -22.15
C LYS A 111 2.12 6.06 -21.92
N ILE A 112 2.49 6.22 -20.66
CA ILE A 112 3.74 6.86 -20.24
C ILE A 112 4.95 6.07 -20.78
N GLU A 113 6.03 6.76 -21.17
CA GLU A 113 7.24 6.11 -21.67
C GLU A 113 7.80 5.09 -20.67
N LYS A 114 8.28 3.93 -21.15
CA LYS A 114 8.82 2.84 -20.30
C LYS A 114 9.82 3.35 -19.26
N LYS A 115 10.79 4.16 -19.67
CA LYS A 115 11.85 4.66 -18.78
C LYS A 115 11.28 5.53 -17.65
N THR A 116 10.30 6.39 -17.96
CA THR A 116 9.56 7.18 -16.96
C THR A 116 8.78 6.30 -16.00
N ARG A 117 8.12 5.26 -16.52
CA ARG A 117 7.39 4.29 -15.67
C ARG A 117 8.32 3.57 -14.70
N GLU A 118 9.48 3.12 -15.17
CA GLU A 118 10.50 2.48 -14.33
C GLU A 118 11.01 3.43 -13.24
N ALA A 119 11.28 4.69 -13.57
CA ALA A 119 11.71 5.68 -12.60
C ALA A 119 10.64 5.96 -11.53
N VAL A 120 9.38 6.09 -11.94
CA VAL A 120 8.25 6.26 -10.99
C VAL A 120 8.10 5.03 -10.11
N LEU A 121 8.13 3.82 -10.67
CA LEU A 121 8.08 2.59 -9.87
C LEU A 121 9.26 2.50 -8.90
N TYR A 122 10.45 2.92 -9.30
CA TYR A 122 11.61 2.96 -8.42
C TYR A 122 11.39 3.88 -7.22
N ILE A 123 10.87 5.09 -7.45
CA ILE A 123 10.51 6.03 -6.39
C ILE A 123 9.55 5.37 -5.40
N PHE A 124 8.52 4.68 -5.89
CA PHE A 124 7.58 3.97 -5.01
C PHE A 124 8.22 2.83 -4.24
N ALA A 125 9.05 2.01 -4.88
CA ALA A 125 9.81 0.96 -4.21
C ALA A 125 10.73 1.55 -3.12
N TYR A 126 11.36 2.69 -3.39
CA TYR A 126 12.21 3.40 -2.43
C TYR A 126 11.40 3.91 -1.23
N MET A 127 10.26 4.56 -1.47
CA MET A 127 9.37 5.02 -0.40
C MET A 127 8.80 3.86 0.43
N LEU A 128 8.42 2.75 -0.21
CA LEU A 128 7.88 1.56 0.44
C LEU A 128 8.93 0.78 1.25
N SER A 129 10.21 0.96 0.95
CA SER A 129 11.34 0.35 1.67
C SER A 129 11.98 1.26 2.73
N SER A 130 11.49 2.49 2.89
CA SER A 130 12.02 3.43 3.88
C SER A 130 11.68 3.00 5.30
N ASP A 131 12.69 2.85 6.16
CA ASP A 131 12.55 2.61 7.59
C ASP A 131 12.72 3.89 8.44
N ASP A 132 13.10 5.00 7.81
CA ASP A 132 13.15 6.34 8.40
C ASP A 132 12.07 7.25 7.81
N ILE A 133 11.31 7.91 8.68
CA ILE A 133 10.26 8.86 8.27
C ILE A 133 10.86 10.16 7.72
N ASN A 134 12.04 10.58 8.19
CA ASN A 134 12.68 11.80 7.68
C ASN A 134 13.15 11.59 6.24
N GLN A 135 13.81 10.46 5.98
CA GLN A 135 14.11 10.02 4.61
C GLN A 135 12.88 9.95 3.71
N LEU A 136 11.74 9.46 4.23
CA LEU A 136 10.49 9.42 3.48
C LEU A 136 9.97 10.83 3.15
N TYR A 137 10.02 11.77 4.11
CA TYR A 137 9.65 13.16 3.89
C TYR A 137 10.56 13.86 2.89
N ASP A 138 11.87 13.64 2.98
CA ASP A 138 12.84 14.21 2.05
C ASP A 138 12.58 13.68 0.63
N THR A 139 12.35 12.37 0.49
CA THR A 139 12.01 11.74 -0.79
C THR A 139 10.70 12.30 -1.33
N LEU A 140 9.65 12.38 -0.51
CA LEU A 140 8.38 12.95 -0.92
C LEU A 140 8.52 14.41 -1.35
N GLY A 141 9.33 15.20 -0.64
CA GLY A 141 9.66 16.58 -1.01
C GLY A 141 10.36 16.65 -2.37
N LEU A 142 11.30 15.76 -2.65
CA LEU A 142 11.93 15.68 -3.97
C LEU A 142 10.93 15.30 -5.06
N VAL A 143 10.06 14.32 -4.81
CA VAL A 143 8.99 13.91 -5.74
C VAL A 143 8.05 15.08 -6.03
N ILE A 144 7.60 15.81 -5.00
CA ILE A 144 6.76 17.00 -5.16
C ILE A 144 7.49 18.08 -5.97
N ASN A 145 8.79 18.28 -5.77
CA ASN A 145 9.53 19.26 -6.57
C ASN A 145 9.69 18.82 -8.04
N ILE A 146 9.95 17.53 -8.29
CA ILE A 146 10.12 16.99 -9.64
C ILE A 146 8.80 17.04 -10.42
N PHE A 147 7.70 16.59 -9.82
CA PHE A 147 6.43 16.42 -10.52
C PHE A 147 5.42 17.55 -10.25
N GLY A 148 5.55 18.27 -9.13
CA GLY A 148 4.62 19.30 -8.69
C GLY A 148 4.99 20.73 -9.08
N ASP A 149 6.25 20.99 -9.46
CA ASP A 149 6.67 22.29 -10.00
C ASP A 149 7.02 22.18 -11.50
N PRO A 150 6.16 22.69 -12.40
CA PRO A 150 6.43 22.65 -13.84
C PRO A 150 7.64 23.51 -14.26
N ASN A 151 8.20 24.34 -13.36
CA ASN A 151 9.37 25.16 -13.63
C ASN A 151 10.67 24.62 -13.00
N GLU A 152 10.65 23.40 -12.46
CA GLU A 152 11.83 22.81 -11.82
C GLU A 152 12.95 22.56 -12.85
N GLN A 153 13.97 23.42 -12.82
CA GLN A 153 15.07 23.39 -13.80
C GLN A 153 15.97 22.16 -13.68
N ASN A 154 15.98 21.48 -12.52
CA ASN A 154 16.85 20.33 -12.25
C ASN A 154 16.07 19.02 -12.03
N ALA A 155 14.85 18.91 -12.57
CA ALA A 155 13.96 17.77 -12.34
C ALA A 155 14.62 16.44 -12.70
N LYS A 156 15.33 16.41 -13.85
CA LYS A 156 16.04 15.22 -14.35
C LYS A 156 17.19 14.79 -13.45
N GLU A 157 18.05 15.72 -13.03
CA GLU A 157 19.16 15.42 -12.11
C GLU A 157 18.64 14.91 -10.75
N LYS A 158 17.56 15.52 -10.25
CA LYS A 158 16.91 15.09 -9.01
C LYS A 158 16.29 13.70 -9.15
N LEU A 159 15.67 13.39 -10.28
CA LEU A 159 15.12 12.07 -10.59
C LEU A 159 16.22 11.00 -10.66
N ASP A 160 17.30 11.27 -11.40
CA ASP A 160 18.46 10.37 -11.50
C ASP A 160 19.10 10.13 -10.13
N ARG A 161 19.17 11.19 -9.30
CA ARG A 161 19.65 11.07 -7.92
C ARG A 161 18.78 10.10 -7.11
N ILE A 162 17.44 10.19 -7.17
CA ILE A 162 16.56 9.26 -6.44
C ILE A 162 16.75 7.83 -6.96
N CYS A 163 16.78 7.65 -8.28
CA CYS A 163 16.98 6.34 -8.91
C CYS A 163 18.34 5.69 -8.58
N SER A 164 19.32 6.48 -8.14
CA SER A 164 20.62 5.99 -7.67
C SER A 164 20.64 5.55 -6.20
N LEU A 165 19.62 5.89 -5.41
CA LEU A 165 19.57 5.58 -3.98
C LEU A 165 19.31 4.09 -3.76
N LYS A 166 20.06 3.43 -2.87
CA LYS A 166 19.89 2.00 -2.59
C LYS A 166 18.61 1.72 -1.80
N LEU A 167 17.84 0.71 -2.20
CA LEU A 167 16.69 0.21 -1.44
C LEU A 167 17.19 -0.47 -0.15
N ASN A 168 16.52 -0.21 0.97
CA ASN A 168 16.84 -0.83 2.26
C ASN A 168 16.02 -2.11 2.49
N ILE A 169 16.26 -3.12 1.67
CA ILE A 169 15.53 -4.41 1.67
C ILE A 169 16.49 -5.57 1.43
N ASP A 170 16.01 -6.78 1.73
CA ASP A 170 16.73 -8.01 1.39
C ASP A 170 16.79 -8.24 -0.13
N GLU A 171 17.75 -9.05 -0.58
CA GLU A 171 18.02 -9.30 -2.00
C GLU A 171 16.82 -9.94 -2.73
N GLU A 172 16.02 -10.77 -2.05
CA GLU A 172 14.83 -11.39 -2.62
C GLU A 172 13.77 -10.31 -2.90
N SER A 173 13.46 -9.48 -1.91
CA SER A 173 12.56 -8.33 -2.05
C SER A 173 13.06 -7.33 -3.11
N GLU A 174 14.37 -7.08 -3.18
CA GLU A 174 14.95 -6.19 -4.19
C GLU A 174 14.74 -6.74 -5.60
N SER A 175 14.98 -8.04 -5.80
CA SER A 175 14.77 -8.68 -7.10
C SER A 175 13.31 -8.57 -7.56
N VAL A 176 12.35 -8.69 -6.64
CA VAL A 176 10.92 -8.58 -6.95
C VAL A 176 10.52 -7.15 -7.26
N LEU A 177 10.99 -6.18 -6.48
CA LEU A 177 10.63 -4.77 -6.64
C LEU A 177 11.33 -4.09 -7.83
N LYS A 178 12.46 -4.63 -8.30
CA LYS A 178 13.20 -4.13 -9.47
C LYS A 178 12.96 -4.91 -10.77
N ASP A 179 12.22 -6.01 -10.75
CA ASP A 179 11.80 -6.71 -11.97
C ASP A 179 10.62 -5.99 -12.64
N PHE A 180 10.90 -4.77 -13.12
CA PHE A 180 9.90 -3.90 -13.74
C PHE A 180 9.27 -4.55 -14.98
N ASP A 181 10.05 -5.32 -15.76
CA ASP A 181 9.52 -6.04 -16.92
C ASP A 181 8.46 -7.07 -16.52
N LYS A 182 8.65 -7.81 -15.42
CA LYS A 182 7.62 -8.71 -14.90
C LYS A 182 6.43 -7.94 -14.34
N ILE A 183 6.67 -6.88 -13.57
CA ILE A 183 5.60 -6.03 -13.02
C ILE A 183 4.72 -5.47 -14.14
N PHE A 184 5.31 -4.96 -15.23
CA PHE A 184 4.56 -4.44 -16.38
C PHE A 184 3.80 -5.54 -17.14
N ARG A 185 4.42 -6.71 -17.39
CA ARG A 185 3.72 -7.83 -18.04
C ARG A 185 2.51 -8.29 -17.22
N THR A 186 2.67 -8.48 -15.91
CA THR A 186 1.56 -8.88 -15.02
C THR A 186 0.50 -7.78 -14.89
N ALA A 187 0.89 -6.50 -15.02
CA ALA A 187 -0.03 -5.38 -15.07
C ALA A 187 -0.88 -5.37 -16.37
N GLU A 188 -0.29 -5.74 -17.52
CA GLU A 188 -0.96 -5.83 -18.82
C GLU A 188 -1.93 -7.03 -18.90
N GLU A 189 -1.61 -8.15 -18.24
CA GLU A 189 -2.44 -9.37 -18.25
C GLU A 189 -3.76 -9.24 -17.47
N LYS A 190 -3.88 -8.26 -16.56
CA LYS A 190 -5.10 -8.00 -15.78
C LYS A 190 -5.87 -6.81 -16.36
N GLU A 191 -6.40 -6.98 -17.57
CA GLU A 191 -7.30 -6.03 -18.25
C GLU A 191 -8.74 -6.02 -17.67
N GLU A 192 -9.07 -6.92 -16.72
CA GLU A 192 -10.31 -6.76 -15.96
C GLU A 192 -10.20 -5.49 -15.10
N GLU A 193 -11.04 -4.50 -15.40
CA GLU A 193 -11.15 -3.19 -14.75
C GLU A 193 -11.10 -3.30 -13.22
N LEU A 194 -9.91 -3.37 -12.64
CA LEU A 194 -9.66 -2.85 -11.31
C LEU A 194 -9.70 -1.33 -11.45
N LYS A 195 -10.92 -0.80 -11.60
CA LYS A 195 -11.24 0.55 -11.15
C LYS A 195 -10.67 0.60 -9.75
N LEU A 196 -9.68 1.45 -9.56
CA LEU A 196 -9.01 1.65 -8.29
C LEU A 196 -10.03 2.32 -7.37
N VAL A 197 -10.99 1.51 -6.91
CA VAL A 197 -12.22 1.80 -6.19
C VAL A 197 -12.64 3.27 -6.37
N ASP A 198 -13.26 3.57 -7.51
CA ASP A 198 -13.99 4.83 -7.65
C ASP A 198 -15.11 4.94 -6.59
N GLU A 199 -15.45 3.86 -5.88
CA GLU A 199 -16.38 3.86 -4.73
C GLU A 199 -15.85 4.63 -3.51
N TYR A 200 -14.57 5.03 -3.48
CA TYR A 200 -14.06 5.96 -2.46
C TYR A 200 -14.51 7.41 -2.71
N PHE A 201 -15.14 7.71 -3.85
CA PHE A 201 -15.58 9.05 -4.23
C PHE A 201 -17.04 9.38 -3.85
N GLU A 202 -17.83 8.45 -3.29
CA GLU A 202 -19.25 8.69 -2.96
C GLU A 202 -19.53 9.09 -1.50
N SER A 203 -18.52 9.49 -0.71
CA SER A 203 -18.78 10.04 0.63
C SER A 203 -18.49 11.54 0.69
N ASP A 204 -19.46 12.33 1.16
CA ASP A 204 -19.42 13.81 1.23
C ASP A 204 -18.45 14.40 2.30
N GLU A 205 -17.45 13.65 2.78
CA GLU A 205 -16.50 14.11 3.81
C GLU A 205 -15.05 14.30 3.31
N PRO A 206 -14.34 15.35 3.77
CA PRO A 206 -13.24 16.00 3.04
C PRO A 206 -11.86 15.34 3.23
N ILE A 207 -11.70 14.10 2.79
CA ILE A 207 -10.37 13.45 2.63
C ILE A 207 -10.20 12.85 1.21
N ILE A 208 -11.09 13.16 0.27
CA ILE A 208 -11.25 12.41 -1.00
C ILE A 208 -10.53 13.02 -2.21
N HIS A 209 -9.91 14.19 -2.11
CA HIS A 209 -9.34 14.85 -3.30
C HIS A 209 -7.82 14.73 -3.49
N GLN A 210 -7.16 13.80 -2.80
CA GLN A 210 -5.70 13.67 -2.90
C GLN A 210 -5.20 12.22 -2.98
N SER A 211 -5.92 11.32 -3.68
CA SER A 211 -5.18 10.20 -4.26
C SER A 211 -4.35 10.76 -5.41
N PRO A 212 -3.00 10.74 -5.35
CA PRO A 212 -2.16 11.12 -6.49
C PRO A 212 -2.35 10.17 -7.69
N PHE A 213 -3.15 9.12 -7.53
CA PHE A 213 -3.40 8.06 -8.49
C PHE A 213 -4.76 8.14 -9.17
N ASN A 214 -5.60 9.15 -8.87
CA ASN A 214 -6.83 9.31 -9.63
C ASN A 214 -6.54 9.91 -11.02
N LYS A 215 -7.34 9.54 -12.02
CA LYS A 215 -7.16 10.00 -13.41
C LYS A 215 -7.13 11.53 -13.52
N GLU A 216 -7.89 12.24 -12.69
CA GLU A 216 -7.91 13.71 -12.63
C GLU A 216 -6.65 14.32 -12.00
N ALA A 217 -5.93 13.59 -11.13
CA ALA A 217 -4.66 13.98 -10.55
C ALA A 217 -3.55 13.78 -11.57
N ILE A 218 -3.55 12.66 -12.31
CA ILE A 218 -2.58 12.39 -13.37
C ILE A 218 -2.71 13.41 -14.50
N LYS A 219 -3.94 13.77 -14.93
CA LYS A 219 -4.20 14.83 -15.92
C LYS A 219 -3.70 16.22 -15.49
N ARG A 220 -3.53 16.49 -14.19
CA ARG A 220 -2.94 17.74 -13.69
C ARG A 220 -1.42 17.81 -13.86
N TYR A 221 -0.79 16.72 -14.29
CA TYR A 221 0.65 16.63 -14.55
C TYR A 221 0.93 16.42 -16.05
N PRO A 222 0.55 17.37 -16.94
CA PRO A 222 0.68 17.23 -18.39
C PRO A 222 2.14 17.16 -18.90
N LEU A 223 3.13 17.28 -18.02
CA LEU A 223 4.55 17.34 -18.35
C LEU A 223 5.32 16.07 -17.93
N LEU A 224 4.64 15.01 -17.51
CA LEU A 224 5.28 13.76 -17.07
C LEU A 224 6.20 13.16 -18.15
N ASP A 225 5.83 13.30 -19.43
CA ASP A 225 6.63 12.85 -20.58
C ASP A 225 7.77 13.81 -20.93
N GLU A 226 7.77 15.06 -20.43
CA GLU A 226 8.83 16.06 -20.68
C GLU A 226 9.96 15.98 -19.64
N ILE A 227 9.77 15.23 -18.55
CA ILE A 227 10.74 15.10 -17.44
C ILE A 227 11.86 14.08 -17.76
N VAL A 228 11.70 13.20 -18.77
CA VAL A 228 12.60 12.07 -19.04
C VAL A 228 13.42 12.21 -20.33
#